data_AF-A0A9W8R855-F1
#
_entry.id   AF-A0A9W8R855-F1
#
_cell.length_a   1.000
_cell.length_b   1.000
_cell.length_c   1.000
_cell.angle_alpha   90.00
_cell.angle_beta   90.00
_cell.angle_gamma   90.00
#
_symmetry.space_group_name_H-M   'P 1'
#
loop_
_entity.id
_entity.type
_entity.pdbx_description
1 polymer ?
#
loop_
_entity_poly.entity_id
_entity_poly.type
_entity_poly.pdbx_seq_one_letter_code
_entity_poly.pdbx_strand_id
1 'polypeptide(L)'
;MADGLLTFLSGVFGWVYFLAWSASFYPQALLNWRRRSTSGTTVDFPFINVLGFLAYFVSNLAFYYSPEIRAQYAARHRGLEPTVQFNDITFALHALILSIITVSQYLFSSLWNFTPSPGNRPSRFILGVAAGCITGVVLTCVIVTASAGNDALYDWVALDIVYAIGYVKLIVTLIKYTPQIVANYNNQSTEGWSISQILLDLTGGVLSVSQQAIDSYQQRDWSGITGNPVKFALGNISMIYDSIFITQHYVLYRNKPHHAHAEGERLLDDEERRV
;
A
#
# COMPACT_ATOMS: atom_id res chain seq x y z
N MET A 1 -18.14 23.94 -25.02
CA MET A 1 -18.39 24.12 -23.56
C MET A 1 -18.30 22.79 -22.81
N ALA A 2 -18.94 21.71 -23.27
CA ALA A 2 -18.85 20.39 -22.61
C ALA A 2 -17.42 19.84 -22.49
N ASP A 3 -16.60 19.98 -23.53
CA ASP A 3 -15.21 19.47 -23.51
C ASP A 3 -14.35 20.17 -22.45
N GLY A 4 -14.50 21.49 -22.30
CA GLY A 4 -13.78 22.26 -21.27
C GLY A 4 -14.19 21.88 -19.84
N LEU A 5 -15.47 21.58 -19.61
CA LEU A 5 -15.95 21.11 -18.31
C LEU A 5 -15.38 19.72 -17.98
N LEU A 6 -15.37 18.79 -18.94
CA LEU A 6 -14.83 17.45 -18.75
C LEU A 6 -13.32 17.48 -18.46
N THR A 7 -12.55 18.32 -19.17
CA THR A 7 -11.11 18.48 -18.91
C THR A 7 -10.87 19.09 -17.53
N PHE A 8 -11.66 20.07 -17.12
CA PHE A 8 -11.59 20.63 -15.77
C PHE A 8 -11.92 19.57 -14.70
N LEU A 9 -13.00 18.80 -14.87
CA LEU A 9 -13.39 17.74 -13.94
C LEU A 9 -12.32 16.64 -13.84
N SER A 10 -11.73 16.24 -14.97
CA SER A 10 -10.59 15.31 -14.99
C SER A 10 -9.43 15.85 -14.14
N GLY A 11 -9.03 17.11 -14.35
CA GLY A 11 -7.98 17.74 -13.54
C GLY A 11 -8.30 17.80 -12.05
N VAL A 12 -9.54 18.13 -11.68
CA VAL A 12 -9.99 18.14 -10.28
C VAL A 12 -9.94 16.74 -9.67
N PHE A 13 -10.46 15.73 -10.37
CA PHE A 13 -10.41 14.34 -9.91
C PHE A 13 -8.97 13.87 -9.70
N GLY A 14 -8.07 14.26 -10.61
CA GLY A 14 -6.64 14.04 -10.51
C GLY A 14 -6.02 14.51 -9.21
N TRP A 15 -6.22 15.78 -8.89
CA TRP A 15 -5.67 16.36 -7.66
C TRP A 15 -6.32 15.77 -6.41
N VAL A 16 -7.64 15.59 -6.41
CA VAL A 16 -8.36 15.09 -5.23
C VAL A 16 -7.96 13.64 -4.93
N TYR A 17 -7.88 12.76 -5.94
CA TYR A 17 -7.44 11.38 -5.66
C TYR A 17 -5.99 11.32 -5.19
N PHE A 18 -5.11 12.15 -5.73
CA PHE A 18 -3.70 12.18 -5.34
C PHE A 18 -3.55 12.59 -3.88
N LEU A 19 -4.30 13.62 -3.47
CA LEU A 19 -4.34 14.08 -2.08
C LEU A 19 -4.98 13.03 -1.17
N ALA A 20 -6.07 12.38 -1.59
CA ALA A 20 -6.75 11.35 -0.81
C ALA A 20 -5.84 10.14 -0.55
N TRP A 21 -5.15 9.62 -1.57
CA TRP A 21 -4.19 8.53 -1.41
C TRP A 21 -2.98 8.93 -0.56
N SER A 22 -2.47 10.15 -0.70
CA SER A 22 -1.37 10.62 0.16
C SER A 22 -1.83 10.77 1.62
N ALA A 23 -3.05 11.28 1.83
CA ALA A 23 -3.62 11.43 3.16
C ALA A 23 -3.96 10.08 3.82
N SER A 24 -4.23 9.03 3.06
CA SER A 24 -4.63 7.72 3.62
C SER A 24 -3.54 7.04 4.46
N PHE A 25 -2.27 7.46 4.36
CA PHE A 25 -1.18 6.93 5.18
C PHE A 25 -1.16 7.42 6.63
N TYR A 26 -1.87 8.51 6.94
CA TYR A 26 -1.83 9.16 8.25
C TYR A 26 -2.82 8.57 9.28
N PRO A 27 -4.08 8.26 8.95
CA PRO A 27 -5.10 7.96 9.94
C PRO A 27 -4.75 6.82 10.89
N GLN A 28 -4.11 5.73 10.43
CA GLN A 28 -3.72 4.63 11.31
C GLN A 28 -2.62 5.04 12.29
N ALA A 29 -1.56 5.70 11.82
CA ALA A 29 -0.47 6.15 12.68
C ALA A 29 -0.95 7.15 13.74
N LEU A 30 -1.86 8.05 13.35
CA LEU A 30 -2.48 9.02 14.26
C LEU A 30 -3.43 8.35 15.24
N LEU A 31 -4.20 7.35 14.80
CA LEU A 31 -5.10 6.59 15.68
C LEU A 31 -4.32 5.83 16.76
N ASN A 32 -3.23 5.15 16.37
CA ASN A 32 -2.32 4.48 17.30
C ASN A 32 -1.74 5.47 18.32
N TRP A 33 -1.31 6.65 17.87
CA TRP A 33 -0.82 7.71 18.75
C TRP A 33 -1.87 8.22 19.73
N ARG A 34 -3.10 8.46 19.27
CA ARG A 34 -4.21 8.93 20.12
C ARG A 34 -4.61 7.88 21.15
N ARG A 35 -4.66 6.61 20.77
CA ARG A 35 -5.02 5.48 21.66
C ARG A 35 -3.87 5.01 22.54
N ARG A 36 -2.63 5.46 22.26
CA ARG A 36 -1.40 4.96 22.90
C ARG A 36 -1.28 3.43 22.86
N SER A 37 -1.80 2.81 21.80
CA SER A 37 -1.90 1.36 21.68
C SER A 37 -2.10 0.96 20.21
N THR A 38 -1.57 -0.19 19.84
CA THR A 38 -1.78 -0.84 18.53
C THR A 38 -2.86 -1.92 18.58
N SER A 39 -3.53 -2.09 19.73
CA SER A 39 -4.55 -3.12 19.95
C SER A 39 -5.67 -3.07 18.92
N GLY A 40 -6.06 -4.26 18.44
CA GLY A 40 -7.08 -4.45 17.41
C GLY A 40 -6.57 -4.47 15.97
N THR A 41 -5.26 -4.30 15.78
CA THR A 41 -4.62 -4.39 14.45
C THR A 41 -3.39 -5.27 14.49
N THR A 42 -2.97 -5.74 13.31
CA THR A 42 -1.75 -6.54 13.17
C THR A 42 -0.61 -5.71 12.56
N VAL A 43 0.63 -5.99 12.98
CA VAL A 43 1.83 -5.35 12.41
C VAL A 43 2.07 -5.73 10.95
N ASP A 44 1.38 -6.76 10.46
CA ASP A 44 1.52 -7.32 9.12
C ASP A 44 1.38 -6.26 8.02
N PHE A 45 0.34 -5.43 8.10
CA PHE A 45 0.07 -4.39 7.11
C PHE A 45 1.21 -3.35 7.03
N PRO A 46 1.61 -2.66 8.12
CA PRO A 46 2.71 -1.71 8.03
C PRO A 46 4.05 -2.37 7.73
N PHE A 47 4.31 -3.59 8.24
CA PHE A 47 5.56 -4.32 8.00
C PHE A 47 5.79 -4.61 6.52
N ILE A 48 4.80 -5.21 5.85
CA ILE A 48 4.97 -5.57 4.44
C ILE A 48 4.97 -4.32 3.54
N ASN A 49 4.28 -3.24 3.94
CA ASN A 49 4.32 -1.97 3.23
C ASN A 49 5.71 -1.31 3.25
N VAL A 50 6.50 -1.45 4.32
CA VAL A 50 7.89 -0.97 4.32
C VAL A 50 8.68 -1.63 3.20
N LEU A 51 8.61 -2.96 3.06
CA LEU A 51 9.27 -3.69 1.98
C LEU A 51 8.76 -3.22 0.61
N GLY A 52 7.43 -3.13 0.43
CA GLY A 52 6.84 -2.73 -0.84
C GLY A 52 7.21 -1.30 -1.26
N PHE A 53 7.13 -0.33 -0.35
CA PHE A 53 7.46 1.07 -0.67
C PHE A 53 8.96 1.31 -0.79
N LEU A 54 9.81 0.56 -0.07
CA LEU A 54 11.25 0.59 -0.30
C LEU A 54 11.58 0.08 -1.70
N ALA A 55 10.99 -1.05 -2.10
CA ALA A 55 11.17 -1.58 -3.45
C ALA A 55 10.70 -0.60 -4.52
N TYR A 56 9.52 0.00 -4.33
CA TYR A 56 8.98 1.01 -5.24
C TYR A 56 9.85 2.26 -5.34
N PHE A 57 10.37 2.75 -4.21
CA PHE A 57 11.27 3.90 -4.17
C PHE A 57 12.58 3.60 -4.92
N VAL A 58 13.20 2.46 -4.65
CA VAL A 58 14.45 2.04 -5.30
C VAL A 58 14.27 1.83 -6.80
N SER A 59 13.19 1.16 -7.23
CA SER A 59 12.94 0.95 -8.67
C SER A 59 12.70 2.27 -9.39
N ASN A 60 11.94 3.20 -8.79
CA ASN A 60 11.70 4.51 -9.39
C ASN A 60 12.97 5.37 -9.47
N LEU A 61 13.83 5.32 -8.44
CA LEU A 61 15.14 5.97 -8.52
C LEU A 61 15.99 5.42 -9.68
N ALA A 62 16.02 4.10 -9.84
CA ALA A 62 16.77 3.45 -10.91
C ALA A 62 16.25 3.84 -12.30
N PHE A 63 14.93 3.77 -12.51
CA PHE A 63 14.31 4.18 -13.79
C PHE A 63 14.50 5.66 -14.10
N TYR A 64 14.50 6.53 -13.08
CA TYR A 64 14.59 7.96 -13.29
C TYR A 64 16.03 8.45 -13.49
N TYR A 65 16.97 8.01 -12.65
CA TYR A 65 18.32 8.57 -12.58
C TYR A 65 19.40 7.73 -13.27
N SER A 66 19.24 6.41 -13.40
CA SER A 66 20.32 5.57 -13.96
C SER A 66 20.34 5.62 -15.48
N PRO A 67 21.40 6.17 -16.12
CA PRO A 67 21.50 6.19 -17.58
C PRO A 67 21.53 4.78 -18.17
N GLU A 68 22.17 3.83 -17.47
CA GLU A 68 22.26 2.43 -17.90
C GLU A 68 20.89 1.77 -17.95
N ILE A 69 20.08 1.91 -16.89
CA ILE A 69 18.74 1.30 -16.83
C ILE A 69 17.84 1.90 -17.92
N ARG A 70 17.95 3.21 -18.17
CA ARG A 70 17.18 3.89 -19.22
C ARG A 70 17.58 3.43 -20.62
N ALA A 71 18.89 3.27 -20.88
CA ALA A 71 19.39 2.75 -22.14
C ALA A 71 18.94 1.29 -22.38
N GLN A 72 19.06 0.43 -21.36
CA GLN A 72 18.57 -0.95 -21.42
C GLN A 72 17.04 -1.01 -21.62
N TYR A 73 16.30 -0.14 -20.95
CA TYR A 73 14.85 -0.05 -21.10
C TYR A 73 14.48 0.36 -22.53
N ALA A 74 15.13 1.39 -23.07
CA ALA A 74 14.93 1.87 -24.43
C ALA A 74 15.26 0.77 -25.45
N ALA A 75 16.33 0.00 -25.26
CA ALA A 75 16.66 -1.14 -26.11
C ALA A 75 15.49 -2.14 -26.19
N ARG A 76 14.90 -2.53 -25.05
CA ARG A 76 13.77 -3.47 -24.99
C ARG A 76 12.43 -2.88 -25.47
N HIS A 77 12.26 -1.57 -25.37
CA HIS A 77 10.98 -0.90 -25.64
C HIS A 77 11.02 -0.01 -26.88
N ARG A 78 11.80 -0.39 -27.91
CA ARG A 78 11.84 0.30 -29.22
C ARG A 78 12.20 1.79 -29.12
N GLY A 79 13.14 2.13 -28.24
CA GLY A 79 13.64 3.49 -28.02
C GLY A 79 12.80 4.34 -27.07
N LEU A 80 11.79 3.78 -26.41
CA LEU A 80 10.96 4.51 -25.45
C LEU A 80 11.68 4.72 -24.12
N GLU A 81 11.43 5.87 -23.49
CA GLU A 81 11.92 6.18 -22.15
C GLU A 81 10.97 5.63 -21.06
N PRO A 82 11.49 5.26 -19.87
CA PRO A 82 10.64 4.94 -18.73
C PRO A 82 9.69 6.09 -18.40
N THR A 83 8.45 5.77 -18.07
CA THR A 83 7.40 6.77 -17.78
C THR A 83 7.45 7.34 -16.36
N VAL A 84 8.39 6.87 -15.53
CA VAL A 84 8.55 7.29 -14.13
C VAL A 84 8.84 8.78 -14.04
N GLN A 85 8.14 9.46 -13.14
CA GLN A 85 8.26 10.88 -12.89
C GLN A 85 8.80 11.16 -11.47
N PHE A 86 9.28 12.39 -11.22
CA PHE A 86 9.83 12.78 -9.92
C PHE A 86 8.80 12.71 -8.77
N ASN A 87 7.53 12.96 -9.06
CA ASN A 87 6.45 12.81 -8.09
C ASN A 87 6.24 11.34 -7.66
N ASP A 88 6.53 10.35 -8.52
CA ASP A 88 6.46 8.93 -8.15
C ASP A 88 7.52 8.58 -7.08
N ILE A 89 8.73 9.14 -7.23
CA ILE A 89 9.82 9.00 -6.25
C ILE A 89 9.41 9.65 -4.92
N THR A 90 8.90 10.88 -4.98
CA THR A 90 8.49 11.63 -3.79
C THR A 90 7.35 10.93 -3.06
N PHE A 91 6.34 10.43 -3.79
CA PHE A 91 5.24 9.65 -3.23
C PHE A 91 5.72 8.34 -2.59
N ALA A 92 6.61 7.60 -3.27
CA ALA A 92 7.17 6.36 -2.74
C ALA A 92 7.95 6.60 -1.44
N LEU A 93 8.77 7.65 -1.39
CA LEU A 93 9.52 8.05 -0.20
C LEU A 93 8.58 8.46 0.95
N HIS A 94 7.58 9.27 0.65
CA HIS A 94 6.57 9.70 1.62
C HIS A 94 5.88 8.49 2.26
N ALA A 95 5.34 7.58 1.43
CA ALA A 95 4.67 6.37 1.90
C ALA A 95 5.62 5.43 2.65
N LEU A 96 6.89 5.33 2.25
CA LEU A 96 7.91 4.57 2.97
C LEU A 96 8.13 5.13 4.38
N ILE A 97 8.31 6.45 4.51
CA ILE A 97 8.50 7.10 5.82
C ILE A 97 7.30 6.85 6.73
N LEU A 98 6.07 7.05 6.23
CA LEU A 98 4.86 6.82 7.01
C LEU A 98 4.69 5.34 7.39
N SER A 99 5.09 4.41 6.51
CA SER A 99 5.09 2.98 6.81
C SER A 99 6.11 2.62 7.90
N ILE A 100 7.31 3.23 7.88
CA ILE A 100 8.34 3.06 8.92
C ILE A 100 7.86 3.62 10.25
N ILE A 101 7.26 4.82 10.25
CA ILE A 101 6.66 5.41 11.46
C ILE A 101 5.61 4.45 12.00
N THR A 102 4.68 3.99 11.16
CA THR A 102 3.61 3.09 11.57
C THR A 102 4.16 1.78 12.11
N VAL A 103 5.10 1.10 11.42
CA VAL A 103 5.65 -0.17 11.91
C VAL A 103 6.43 0.01 13.21
N SER A 104 7.10 1.15 13.40
CA SER A 104 7.84 1.45 14.62
C SER A 104 6.92 1.53 15.85
N GLN A 105 5.66 1.93 15.68
CA GLN A 105 4.66 1.93 16.76
C GLN A 105 4.34 0.52 17.26
N TYR A 106 4.48 -0.51 16.41
CA TYR A 106 4.25 -1.92 16.78
C TYR A 106 5.53 -2.55 17.34
N LEU A 107 6.64 -2.46 16.60
CA LEU A 107 7.89 -3.16 16.93
C LEU A 107 8.66 -2.48 18.08
N PHE A 108 8.55 -1.17 18.19
CA PHE A 108 9.24 -0.36 19.20
C PHE A 108 8.24 0.42 20.07
N SER A 109 7.16 -0.25 20.49
CA SER A 109 6.10 0.34 21.35
C SER A 109 6.62 1.07 22.58
N SER A 110 7.76 0.63 23.16
CA SER A 110 8.42 1.31 24.27
C SER A 110 8.92 2.72 23.93
N LEU A 111 9.43 2.95 22.72
CA LEU A 111 9.87 4.29 22.27
C LEU A 111 8.69 5.27 22.16
N TRP A 112 7.50 4.73 21.90
CA TRP A 112 6.27 5.51 21.71
C TRP A 112 5.44 5.64 23.00
N ASN A 113 5.88 5.02 24.10
CA ASN A 113 5.11 4.85 25.34
C ASN A 113 3.73 4.21 25.11
N PHE A 114 3.66 3.20 24.24
CA PHE A 114 2.42 2.49 23.92
C PHE A 114 2.28 1.23 24.76
N THR A 115 1.03 0.87 25.09
CA THR A 115 0.74 -0.40 25.77
C THR A 115 1.04 -1.57 24.83
N PRO A 116 1.87 -2.55 25.26
CA PRO A 116 2.14 -3.74 24.46
C PRO A 116 0.83 -4.45 24.10
N SER A 117 0.65 -4.76 22.82
CA SER A 117 -0.57 -5.37 22.32
C SER A 117 -0.27 -6.71 21.62
N PRO A 118 -1.16 -7.72 21.75
CA PRO A 118 -1.12 -8.90 20.89
C PRO A 118 -1.19 -8.47 19.42
N GLY A 119 -0.39 -9.07 18.54
CA GLY A 119 -0.34 -8.71 17.11
C GLY A 119 0.87 -7.87 16.67
N ASN A 120 1.78 -7.54 17.59
CA ASN A 120 3.03 -6.83 17.28
C ASN A 120 4.11 -7.70 16.60
N ARG A 121 3.85 -8.99 16.37
CA ARG A 121 4.77 -9.91 15.66
C ARG A 121 4.25 -10.20 14.27
N PRO A 122 5.05 -10.05 13.20
CA PRO A 122 4.63 -10.38 11.86
C PRO A 122 4.22 -11.86 11.75
N SER A 123 3.13 -12.13 11.04
CA SER A 123 2.65 -13.49 10.80
C SER A 123 3.61 -14.28 9.91
N ARG A 124 3.61 -15.61 10.09
CA ARG A 124 4.42 -16.51 9.27
C ARG A 124 4.13 -16.39 7.77
N PHE A 125 2.87 -16.10 7.43
CA PHE A 125 2.45 -15.84 6.05
C PHE A 125 3.18 -14.62 5.48
N ILE A 126 3.16 -13.49 6.19
CA ILE A 126 3.81 -12.25 5.73
C ILE A 126 5.33 -12.38 5.71
N LEU A 127 5.92 -13.03 6.70
CA LEU A 127 7.36 -13.34 6.68
C LEU A 127 7.73 -14.23 5.49
N GLY A 128 6.90 -15.23 5.17
CA GLY A 128 7.08 -16.08 4.01
C GLY A 128 7.01 -15.31 2.69
N VAL A 129 6.04 -14.40 2.55
CA VAL A 129 5.93 -13.54 1.35
C VAL A 129 7.13 -12.58 1.25
N ALA A 130 7.54 -11.95 2.35
CA ALA A 130 8.71 -11.08 2.38
C ALA A 130 9.99 -11.84 1.99
N ALA A 131 10.22 -13.02 2.57
CA ALA A 131 11.36 -13.88 2.25
C ALA A 131 11.33 -14.36 0.79
N GLY A 132 10.15 -14.70 0.26
CA GLY A 132 9.96 -15.07 -1.14
C GLY A 132 10.30 -13.92 -2.09
N CYS A 133 9.86 -12.70 -1.79
CA CYS A 133 10.19 -11.50 -2.55
C CYS A 133 11.71 -11.25 -2.55
N ILE A 134 12.35 -11.28 -1.37
CA ILE A 134 13.80 -11.08 -1.24
C ILE A 134 14.57 -12.16 -2.02
N THR A 135 14.17 -13.42 -1.86
CA THR A 135 14.78 -14.54 -2.59
C THR A 135 14.65 -14.37 -4.10
N GLY A 136 13.47 -13.97 -4.60
CA GLY A 136 13.25 -13.71 -6.02
C GLY A 136 14.17 -12.63 -6.59
N VAL A 137 14.36 -11.53 -5.85
CA VAL A 137 15.31 -10.47 -6.23
C VAL A 137 16.74 -10.99 -6.23
N VAL A 138 17.17 -11.71 -5.18
CA VAL A 138 18.51 -12.29 -5.09
C VAL A 138 18.79 -13.27 -6.23
N LEU A 139 17.85 -14.16 -6.54
CA LEU A 139 17.97 -15.08 -7.68
C LEU A 139 18.11 -14.33 -9.00
N THR A 140 17.36 -13.24 -9.19
CA THR A 140 17.49 -12.39 -10.37
C THR A 140 18.88 -11.76 -10.46
N CYS A 141 19.42 -11.25 -9.35
CA CYS A 141 20.79 -10.75 -9.32
C CYS A 141 21.82 -11.82 -9.70
N VAL A 142 21.65 -13.05 -9.21
CA VAL A 142 22.54 -14.18 -9.54
C VAL A 142 22.47 -14.51 -11.03
N ILE A 143 21.25 -14.57 -11.61
CA ILE A 143 21.06 -14.84 -13.04
C ILE A 143 21.72 -13.75 -13.89
N VAL A 144 21.51 -12.48 -13.57
CA VAL A 144 22.12 -11.35 -14.29
C VAL A 144 23.64 -11.38 -14.19
N THR A 145 24.20 -11.71 -13.02
CA THR A 145 25.65 -11.81 -12.84
C THR A 145 26.25 -13.02 -13.58
N ALA A 146 25.48 -14.10 -13.74
CA ALA A 146 25.89 -15.30 -14.47
C ALA A 146 25.65 -15.21 -15.99
N SER A 147 24.88 -14.22 -16.45
CA SER A 147 24.62 -13.99 -17.87
C SER A 147 25.92 -13.59 -18.57
N ALA A 148 26.36 -14.42 -19.52
CA ALA A 148 27.54 -14.14 -20.33
C ALA A 148 27.27 -13.11 -21.45
N GLY A 149 26.00 -12.90 -21.78
CA GLY A 149 25.57 -11.96 -22.79
C GLY A 149 25.28 -10.58 -22.19
N ASN A 150 25.65 -9.54 -22.94
CA ASN A 150 25.46 -8.14 -22.58
C ASN A 150 24.49 -7.43 -23.54
N ASP A 151 23.69 -8.20 -24.31
CA ASP A 151 22.67 -7.65 -25.19
C ASP A 151 21.41 -7.35 -24.36
N ALA A 152 21.20 -6.06 -24.08
CA ALA A 152 20.05 -5.59 -23.32
C ALA A 152 18.70 -6.01 -23.93
N LEU A 153 18.63 -6.36 -25.22
CA LEU A 153 17.38 -6.76 -25.87
C LEU A 153 16.94 -8.18 -25.48
N TYR A 154 17.87 -9.12 -25.31
CA TYR A 154 17.57 -10.55 -25.14
C TYR A 154 18.14 -11.17 -23.86
N ASP A 155 19.22 -10.61 -23.33
CA ASP A 155 19.92 -11.15 -22.19
C ASP A 155 19.40 -10.57 -20.86
N TRP A 156 19.71 -11.28 -19.78
CA TRP A 156 19.45 -10.81 -18.43
C TRP A 156 20.44 -9.71 -18.06
N VAL A 157 19.94 -8.51 -17.82
CA VAL A 157 20.74 -7.32 -17.52
C VAL A 157 20.24 -6.61 -16.25
N ALA A 158 20.91 -5.53 -15.84
CA ALA A 158 20.56 -4.79 -14.62
C ALA A 158 19.08 -4.35 -14.58
N LEU A 159 18.47 -4.09 -15.74
CA LEU A 159 17.04 -3.80 -15.87
C LEU A 159 16.14 -4.90 -15.28
N ASP A 160 16.50 -6.18 -15.39
CA ASP A 160 15.70 -7.28 -14.83
C ASP A 160 15.71 -7.26 -13.31
N ILE A 161 16.81 -6.83 -12.69
CA ILE A 161 16.87 -6.63 -11.24
C ILE A 161 15.89 -5.52 -10.85
N VAL A 162 15.87 -4.41 -11.60
CA VAL A 162 14.95 -3.29 -11.35
C VAL A 162 13.49 -3.74 -11.52
N TYR A 163 13.18 -4.57 -12.52
CA TYR A 163 11.84 -5.16 -12.66
C TYR A 163 11.49 -6.10 -11.51
N ALA A 164 12.40 -6.97 -11.09
CA ALA A 164 12.18 -7.87 -9.97
C ALA A 164 11.88 -7.08 -8.68
N ILE A 165 12.63 -6.01 -8.42
CA ILE A 165 12.37 -5.09 -7.31
C ILE A 165 10.99 -4.44 -7.48
N GLY A 166 10.65 -3.93 -8.66
CA GLY A 166 9.32 -3.35 -8.94
C GLY A 166 8.16 -4.33 -8.69
N TYR A 167 8.33 -5.61 -9.05
CA TYR A 167 7.32 -6.65 -8.81
C TYR A 167 7.09 -6.95 -7.33
N VAL A 168 8.08 -6.72 -6.44
CA VAL A 168 7.86 -6.80 -4.99
C VAL A 168 6.73 -5.86 -4.57
N LYS A 169 6.74 -4.60 -5.05
CA LYS A 169 5.66 -3.65 -4.73
C LYS A 169 4.28 -4.16 -5.18
N LEU A 170 4.23 -4.78 -6.37
CA LEU A 170 2.99 -5.35 -6.90
C LEU A 170 2.47 -6.48 -5.99
N ILE A 171 3.33 -7.46 -5.67
CA ILE A 171 2.96 -8.58 -4.78
C ILE A 171 2.48 -8.05 -3.43
N VAL A 172 3.21 -7.11 -2.82
CA VAL A 172 2.82 -6.49 -1.55
C VAL A 172 1.44 -5.84 -1.65
N THR A 173 1.16 -5.12 -2.73
CA THR A 173 -0.13 -4.44 -2.92
C THR A 173 -1.29 -5.43 -2.99
N LEU A 174 -1.07 -6.61 -3.58
CA LEU A 174 -2.06 -7.67 -3.71
C LEU A 174 -2.39 -8.39 -2.40
N ILE A 175 -1.50 -8.35 -1.39
CA ILE A 175 -1.63 -9.19 -0.19
C ILE A 175 -1.69 -8.41 1.13
N LYS A 176 -1.28 -7.12 1.14
CA LYS A 176 -1.07 -6.33 2.36
C LYS A 176 -2.27 -6.28 3.32
N TYR A 177 -3.49 -6.31 2.79
CA TYR A 177 -4.72 -6.17 3.59
C TYR A 177 -5.28 -7.51 4.09
N THR A 178 -4.89 -8.63 3.49
CA THR A 178 -5.44 -9.95 3.81
C THR A 178 -5.32 -10.31 5.29
N PRO A 179 -4.17 -10.13 5.97
CA PRO A 179 -4.04 -10.51 7.37
C PRO A 179 -4.97 -9.70 8.29
N GLN A 180 -5.19 -8.41 7.99
CA GLN A 180 -6.07 -7.57 8.79
C GLN A 180 -7.54 -7.94 8.60
N ILE A 181 -7.96 -8.33 7.39
CA ILE A 181 -9.32 -8.84 7.16
C ILE A 181 -9.58 -10.10 7.98
N VAL A 182 -8.63 -11.02 7.99
CA VAL A 182 -8.71 -12.26 8.78
C VAL A 182 -8.70 -11.93 10.28
N ALA A 183 -7.86 -10.99 10.72
CA ALA A 183 -7.83 -10.54 12.11
C ALA A 183 -9.17 -9.93 12.54
N ASN A 184 -9.77 -9.06 11.72
CA ASN A 184 -11.09 -8.49 11.97
C ASN A 184 -12.17 -9.59 12.04
N TYR A 185 -12.08 -10.60 11.17
CA TYR A 185 -12.99 -11.74 11.20
C TYR A 185 -12.84 -12.57 12.47
N ASN A 186 -11.61 -12.88 12.89
CA ASN A 186 -11.35 -13.69 14.08
C ASN A 186 -11.70 -12.94 15.38
N ASN A 187 -11.31 -11.67 15.45
CA ASN A 187 -11.63 -10.78 16.59
C ASN A 187 -13.09 -10.34 16.54
N GLN A 188 -13.78 -10.58 15.42
CA GLN A 188 -15.18 -10.26 15.26
C GLN A 188 -15.45 -8.77 15.52
N SER A 189 -14.46 -7.91 15.27
CA SER A 189 -14.39 -6.48 15.59
C SER A 189 -13.41 -5.77 14.65
N THR A 190 -13.67 -4.50 14.36
CA THR A 190 -12.73 -3.61 13.65
C THR A 190 -12.17 -2.52 14.56
N GLU A 191 -12.34 -2.63 15.88
CA GLU A 191 -11.84 -1.62 16.80
C GLU A 191 -10.32 -1.49 16.69
N GLY A 192 -9.82 -0.26 16.52
CA GLY A 192 -8.40 0.03 16.34
C GLY A 192 -7.90 0.04 14.90
N TRP A 193 -8.70 -0.44 13.94
CA TRP A 193 -8.44 -0.26 12.51
C TRP A 193 -9.07 1.05 12.03
N SER A 194 -8.26 1.92 11.41
CA SER A 194 -8.72 3.24 10.99
C SER A 194 -9.58 3.16 9.74
N ILE A 195 -10.91 3.23 9.91
CA ILE A 195 -11.84 3.27 8.78
C ILE A 195 -11.65 4.53 7.92
N SER A 196 -11.19 5.64 8.50
CA SER A 196 -10.88 6.87 7.75
C SER A 196 -9.80 6.65 6.69
N GLN A 197 -8.79 5.81 6.97
CA GLN A 197 -7.79 5.44 5.96
C GLN A 197 -8.43 4.70 4.79
N ILE A 198 -9.33 3.75 5.07
CA ILE A 198 -10.05 2.98 4.06
C ILE A 198 -10.95 3.87 3.21
N LEU A 199 -11.67 4.80 3.83
CA LEU A 199 -12.54 5.73 3.10
C LEU A 199 -11.74 6.68 2.20
N LEU A 200 -10.57 7.13 2.64
CA LEU A 200 -9.65 7.92 1.82
C LEU A 200 -9.07 7.10 0.65
N ASP A 201 -8.69 5.84 0.90
CA ASP A 201 -8.20 4.93 -0.15
C ASP A 201 -9.26 4.66 -1.22
N LEU A 202 -10.50 4.37 -0.78
CA LEU A 202 -11.65 4.18 -1.66
C LEU A 202 -11.97 5.45 -2.46
N THR A 203 -11.95 6.61 -1.81
CA THR A 203 -12.19 7.90 -2.48
C THR A 203 -11.14 8.14 -3.56
N GLY A 204 -9.86 7.85 -3.26
CA GLY A 204 -8.78 7.91 -4.24
C GLY A 204 -9.00 6.94 -5.41
N GLY A 205 -9.36 5.69 -5.11
CA GLY A 205 -9.66 4.67 -6.13
C GLY A 205 -10.80 5.06 -7.07
N VAL A 206 -11.94 5.47 -6.51
CA VAL A 206 -13.14 5.85 -7.28
C VAL A 206 -12.86 7.07 -8.17
N LEU A 207 -12.22 8.11 -7.64
CA LEU A 207 -11.90 9.31 -8.40
C LEU A 207 -10.82 9.04 -9.47
N SER A 208 -9.86 8.15 -9.20
CA SER A 208 -8.86 7.74 -10.20
C SER A 208 -9.49 6.99 -11.38
N VAL A 209 -10.42 6.07 -11.13
CA VAL A 209 -11.16 5.38 -12.19
C VAL A 209 -12.06 6.35 -12.94
N SER A 210 -12.71 7.27 -12.23
CA SER A 210 -13.58 8.27 -12.83
C SER A 210 -12.80 9.22 -13.74
N GLN A 211 -11.60 9.66 -13.35
CA GLN A 211 -10.72 10.45 -14.21
C GLN A 211 -10.36 9.68 -15.48
N GLN A 212 -9.90 8.43 -15.34
CA GLN A 212 -9.54 7.59 -16.49
C GLN A 212 -10.71 7.38 -17.46
N ALA A 213 -11.93 7.24 -16.94
CA ALA A 213 -13.14 7.15 -17.77
C ALA A 213 -13.42 8.44 -18.55
N ILE A 214 -13.25 9.60 -17.92
CA ILE A 214 -13.40 10.91 -18.58
C ILE A 214 -12.33 11.06 -19.67
N ASP A 215 -11.07 10.81 -19.36
CA ASP A 215 -9.95 10.95 -20.29
C ASP A 215 -10.11 10.04 -21.52
N SER A 216 -10.52 8.78 -21.29
CA SER A 216 -10.77 7.80 -22.36
C SER A 216 -11.96 8.18 -23.23
N TYR A 217 -13.02 8.72 -22.62
CA TYR A 217 -14.16 9.26 -23.35
C TYR A 217 -13.77 10.45 -24.24
N GLN A 218 -12.97 11.39 -23.72
CA GLN A 218 -12.48 12.55 -24.47
C GLN A 218 -11.57 12.14 -25.64
N GLN A 219 -10.70 11.16 -25.41
CA GLN A 219 -9.79 10.63 -26.44
C GLN A 219 -10.50 9.73 -27.46
N ARG A 220 -11.77 9.36 -27.21
CA ARG A 220 -12.53 8.34 -27.95
C ARG A 220 -11.77 7.01 -28.06
N ASP A 221 -10.91 6.74 -27.09
CA ASP A 221 -10.06 5.57 -27.04
C ASP A 221 -10.09 4.97 -25.63
N TRP A 222 -10.69 3.78 -25.54
CA TRP A 222 -10.81 3.02 -24.30
C TRP A 222 -9.66 2.02 -24.12
N SER A 223 -8.78 1.90 -25.11
CA SER A 223 -7.61 1.02 -25.05
C SER A 223 -6.66 1.41 -23.92
N GLY A 224 -6.68 2.66 -23.44
CA GLY A 224 -5.97 3.08 -22.24
C GLY A 224 -6.43 2.39 -20.95
N ILE A 225 -7.71 2.00 -20.85
CA ILE A 225 -8.29 1.31 -19.68
C ILE A 225 -8.05 -0.20 -19.75
N THR A 226 -8.16 -0.80 -20.94
CA THR A 226 -7.99 -2.24 -21.15
C THR A 226 -6.56 -2.66 -21.50
N GLY A 227 -5.74 -1.74 -22.00
CA GLY A 227 -4.39 -1.98 -22.52
C GLY A 227 -3.30 -2.12 -21.46
N ASN A 228 -3.61 -1.85 -20.18
CA ASN A 228 -2.73 -2.15 -19.05
C ASN A 228 -3.50 -2.89 -17.94
N PRO A 229 -3.68 -4.22 -18.07
CA PRO A 229 -4.45 -5.02 -17.11
C PRO A 229 -3.87 -4.96 -15.69
N VAL A 230 -2.57 -4.67 -15.54
CA VAL A 230 -1.92 -4.53 -14.23
C VAL A 230 -2.38 -3.25 -13.51
N LYS A 231 -2.44 -2.11 -14.21
CA LYS A 231 -2.89 -0.84 -13.63
C LYS A 231 -4.37 -0.87 -13.29
N PHE A 232 -5.18 -1.50 -14.14
CA PHE A 232 -6.59 -1.78 -13.85
C PHE A 232 -6.73 -2.70 -12.63
N ALA A 233 -5.98 -3.80 -12.55
CA ALA A 233 -6.06 -4.72 -11.43
C ALA A 233 -5.66 -4.08 -10.09
N LEU A 234 -4.59 -3.25 -10.05
CA LEU A 234 -4.11 -2.65 -8.81
C LEU A 234 -5.12 -1.69 -8.16
N GLY A 235 -5.74 -0.81 -8.95
CA GLY A 235 -6.77 0.10 -8.44
C GLY A 235 -8.05 -0.62 -8.00
N ASN A 236 -8.48 -1.62 -8.77
CA ASN A 236 -9.67 -2.40 -8.46
C ASN A 236 -9.51 -3.31 -7.23
N ILE A 237 -8.32 -3.89 -7.02
CA ILE A 237 -8.05 -4.75 -5.87
C ILE A 237 -8.08 -3.95 -4.55
N SER A 238 -7.56 -2.71 -4.54
CA SER A 238 -7.69 -1.85 -3.35
C SER A 238 -9.15 -1.58 -3.02
N MET A 239 -9.97 -1.22 -4.01
CA MET A 239 -11.40 -0.97 -3.79
C MET A 239 -12.19 -2.21 -3.33
N ILE A 240 -11.78 -3.42 -3.76
CA ILE A 240 -12.34 -4.68 -3.23
C ILE A 240 -12.02 -4.81 -1.74
N TYR A 241 -10.76 -4.61 -1.35
CA TYR A 241 -10.36 -4.63 0.06
C TYR A 241 -11.11 -3.58 0.88
N ASP A 242 -11.23 -2.36 0.35
CA ASP A 242 -11.95 -1.28 1.01
C ASP A 242 -13.42 -1.63 1.24
N SER A 243 -14.06 -2.23 0.24
CA SER A 243 -15.45 -2.70 0.33
C SER A 243 -15.63 -3.76 1.41
N ILE A 244 -14.66 -4.67 1.56
CA ILE A 244 -14.66 -5.69 2.62
C ILE A 244 -14.53 -5.01 3.99
N PHE A 245 -13.59 -4.08 4.17
CA PHE A 245 -13.41 -3.37 5.44
C PHE A 245 -14.62 -2.51 5.82
N ILE A 246 -15.22 -1.81 4.86
CA ILE A 246 -16.45 -1.03 5.06
C ILE A 246 -17.60 -1.95 5.48
N THR A 247 -17.73 -3.12 4.85
CA THR A 247 -18.73 -4.14 5.22
C THR A 247 -18.47 -4.67 6.63
N GLN A 248 -17.23 -5.03 6.95
CA GLN A 248 -16.85 -5.47 8.30
C GLN A 248 -17.20 -4.40 9.35
N HIS A 249 -16.89 -3.14 9.08
CA HIS A 249 -17.05 -2.04 10.02
C HIS A 249 -18.52 -1.60 10.21
N TYR A 250 -19.23 -1.29 9.13
CA TYR A 250 -20.57 -0.68 9.19
C TYR A 250 -21.72 -1.69 9.14
N VAL A 251 -21.49 -2.92 8.68
CA VAL A 251 -22.55 -3.93 8.52
C VAL A 251 -22.38 -5.05 9.54
N LEU A 252 -21.23 -5.74 9.55
CA LEU A 252 -21.06 -6.96 10.35
C LEU A 252 -20.79 -6.67 11.84
N TYR A 253 -19.97 -5.67 12.14
CA TYR A 253 -19.49 -5.41 13.51
C TYR A 253 -19.97 -4.09 14.12
N ARG A 254 -21.00 -3.47 13.53
CA ARG A 254 -21.56 -2.16 13.96
C ARG A 254 -22.03 -2.12 15.43
N ASN A 255 -22.59 -3.21 15.93
CA ASN A 255 -23.31 -3.23 17.22
C ASN A 255 -22.55 -3.94 18.35
N LYS A 256 -21.24 -4.21 18.18
CA LYS A 256 -20.48 -4.85 19.26
C LYS A 256 -19.96 -3.76 20.20
N PRO A 257 -20.22 -3.87 21.51
CA PRO A 257 -19.86 -2.84 22.47
C PRO A 257 -18.35 -2.60 22.44
N HIS A 258 -17.96 -1.33 22.42
CA HIS A 258 -16.58 -0.90 22.58
C HIS A 258 -16.01 -1.49 23.88
N HIS A 259 -15.04 -2.40 23.78
CA HIS A 259 -14.48 -3.06 24.96
C HIS A 259 -13.67 -2.10 25.85
N ALA A 260 -13.45 -0.85 25.42
CA ALA A 260 -12.84 0.21 26.22
C ALA A 260 -13.60 0.53 27.53
N HIS A 261 -14.92 0.30 27.60
CA HIS A 261 -15.68 0.49 28.84
C HIS A 261 -15.64 -0.73 29.78
N ALA A 262 -15.45 -1.95 29.25
CA ALA A 262 -15.50 -3.17 30.05
C ALA A 262 -14.23 -3.40 30.89
N GLU A 263 -13.06 -2.89 30.45
CA GLU A 263 -11.85 -2.92 31.29
C GLU A 263 -11.89 -1.83 32.36
N GLY A 264 -12.42 -0.64 32.04
CA GLY A 264 -12.62 0.42 33.03
C GLY A 264 -13.63 0.03 34.11
N GLU A 265 -14.77 -0.55 33.74
CA GLU A 265 -15.77 -1.05 34.71
C GLU A 265 -15.25 -2.23 35.52
N ARG A 266 -14.49 -3.17 34.93
CA ARG A 266 -13.89 -4.28 35.71
C ARG A 266 -12.84 -3.81 36.71
N LEU A 267 -12.04 -2.80 36.37
CA LEU A 267 -11.04 -2.24 37.28
C LEU A 267 -11.71 -1.46 38.43
N LEU A 268 -12.81 -0.75 38.16
CA LEU A 268 -13.60 -0.07 39.18
C LEU A 268 -14.34 -1.07 40.09
N ASP A 269 -14.92 -2.13 39.52
CA ASP A 269 -15.56 -3.22 40.27
C ASP A 269 -14.56 -3.96 41.18
N ASP A 270 -13.31 -4.14 40.73
CA ASP A 270 -12.26 -4.78 41.51
C ASP A 270 -11.68 -3.84 42.59
N GLU A 271 -11.69 -2.52 42.39
CA GLU A 271 -11.36 -1.53 43.42
C GLU A 271 -12.48 -1.40 44.47
N GLU A 272 -13.74 -1.34 44.07
CA GLU A 272 -14.89 -1.27 44.99
C GLU A 272 -15.06 -2.54 45.83
N ARG A 273 -14.65 -3.72 45.34
CA ARG A 273 -14.63 -4.96 46.13
C ARG A 273 -13.46 -5.07 47.11
N ARG A 274 -12.47 -4.17 47.02
CA ARG A 274 -11.28 -4.15 47.88
C ARG A 274 -11.37 -3.10 49.00
N VAL A 275 -12.42 -2.29 49.02
CA VAL A 275 -12.75 -1.33 50.10
C VAL A 275 -13.81 -1.94 51.00
#